data_AF-A0A2D6Q356-F1
#
_entry.id   AF-A0A2D6Q356-F1
#
_cell.length_a   1.000
_cell.length_b   1.000
_cell.length_c   1.000
_cell.angle_alpha   90.00
_cell.angle_beta   90.00
_cell.angle_gamma   90.00
#
_symmetry.space_group_name_H-M   'P 1'
#
loop_
_entity.id
_entity.type
_entity.pdbx_description
1 polymer ?
#
loop_
_entity_poly.entity_id
_entity_poly.type
_entity_poly.pdbx_seq_one_letter_code
_entity_poly.pdbx_strand_id
1 'polypeptide(L)'
;MFGSSGNLFDMLKLFDKVFFLKINPELQKERLAHESRENSMGNTEYQREIAVEWGQGLEQKAKSLGIEFIDATRSPKEILKLITFAPGGE
;
A
#
# COMPACT_ATOMS: atom_id res chain seq x y z
N MET A 1 -12.33 -12.80 10.39
CA MET A 1 -11.66 -13.39 9.21
C MET A 1 -10.83 -12.29 8.57
N PHE A 2 -9.52 -12.45 8.48
CA PHE A 2 -8.62 -11.46 7.89
C PHE A 2 -8.70 -11.60 6.36
N GLY A 3 -9.04 -10.53 5.65
CA GLY A 3 -8.95 -10.50 4.20
C GLY A 3 -7.49 -10.42 3.80
N SER A 4 -6.94 -11.52 3.26
CA SER A 4 -5.60 -11.56 2.69
C SER A 4 -5.72 -11.81 1.19
N SER A 5 -5.23 -10.88 0.38
CA SER A 5 -5.12 -11.04 -1.07
C SER A 5 -3.84 -11.79 -1.41
N GLY A 6 -3.72 -13.05 -0.97
CA GLY A 6 -2.52 -13.87 -1.17
C GLY A 6 -2.16 -14.11 -2.64
N ASN A 7 -3.11 -13.91 -3.55
CA ASN A 7 -2.96 -14.01 -5.00
C ASN A 7 -2.76 -12.65 -5.70
N LEU A 8 -2.58 -11.55 -4.96
CA LEU A 8 -2.47 -10.19 -5.53
C LEU A 8 -1.43 -10.13 -6.66
N PHE A 9 -0.27 -10.75 -6.44
CA PHE A 9 0.83 -10.71 -7.42
C PHE A 9 0.54 -11.50 -8.70
N ASP A 10 -0.29 -12.55 -8.63
CA ASP A 10 -0.67 -13.36 -9.80
C ASP A 10 -1.60 -12.61 -10.76
N MET A 11 -2.29 -11.58 -10.23
CA MET A 11 -3.24 -10.76 -10.97
C MET A 11 -2.62 -9.51 -11.59
N LEU A 12 -1.36 -9.15 -11.26
CA LEU A 12 -0.76 -7.90 -11.75
C LEU A 12 -0.73 -7.78 -13.27
N LYS A 13 -0.59 -8.92 -13.96
CA LYS A 13 -0.64 -9.02 -15.43
C LYS A 13 -1.97 -8.60 -16.06
N LEU A 14 -3.03 -8.44 -15.27
CA LEU A 14 -4.34 -8.00 -15.74
C LEU A 14 -4.46 -6.48 -15.82
N PHE A 15 -3.45 -5.74 -15.37
CA PHE A 15 -3.45 -4.28 -15.30
C PHE A 15 -2.37 -3.70 -16.20
N ASP A 16 -2.70 -2.62 -16.92
CA ASP A 16 -1.74 -1.90 -17.76
C ASP A 16 -0.65 -1.20 -16.94
N LYS A 17 -1.03 -0.72 -15.75
CA LYS A 17 -0.15 -0.02 -14.81
C LYS A 17 -0.43 -0.48 -13.39
N VAL A 18 0.63 -0.68 -12.63
CA VAL A 18 0.58 -1.04 -11.20
C VAL A 18 1.48 -0.08 -10.44
N PHE A 19 0.99 0.43 -9.32
CA PHE A 19 1.71 1.34 -8.45
C PHE A 19 1.71 0.80 -7.02
N PHE A 20 2.81 1.01 -6.31
CA PHE A 20 2.94 0.71 -4.89
C PHE A 20 2.87 1.99 -4.07
N LEU A 21 1.89 2.12 -3.18
CA LEU A 21 1.78 3.24 -2.25
C LEU A 21 2.73 3.03 -1.07
N LYS A 22 3.91 3.66 -1.12
CA LYS A 22 4.93 3.56 -0.09
C LYS A 22 4.60 4.48 1.08
N ILE A 23 4.64 3.91 2.28
CA ILE A 23 4.45 4.64 3.54
C ILE A 23 5.58 4.32 4.51
N ASN A 24 5.96 5.29 5.34
CA ASN A 24 6.88 5.03 6.45
C ASN A 24 6.21 4.06 7.46
N PRO A 25 6.93 3.04 7.97
CA PRO A 25 6.43 2.10 8.97
C PRO A 25 5.77 2.74 10.19
N GLU A 26 6.38 3.76 10.79
CA GLU A 26 5.86 4.43 11.99
C GLU A 26 4.57 5.20 11.67
N LEU A 27 4.51 5.86 10.51
CA LEU A 27 3.30 6.52 10.06
C LEU A 27 2.19 5.51 9.73
N GLN A 28 2.53 4.31 9.25
CA GLN A 28 1.56 3.24 9.05
C GLN A 28 0.96 2.78 10.38
N LYS A 29 1.80 2.60 11.42
CA LYS A 29 1.33 2.26 12.77
C LYS A 29 0.41 3.34 13.34
N GLU A 30 0.79 4.60 13.20
CA GLU A 30 -0.01 5.76 13.63
C GLU A 30 -1.39 5.76 12.96
N ARG A 31 -1.42 5.63 11.63
CA ARG A 31 -2.67 5.57 10.85
C ARG A 31 -3.52 4.34 11.17
N LEU A 32 -2.90 3.22 11.56
CA LEU A 32 -3.60 2.01 11.99
C LEU A 32 -4.29 2.18 13.35
N ALA A 33 -3.75 3.03 14.22
CA ALA A 33 -4.29 3.31 15.55
C ALA A 33 -5.27 4.50 15.58
N HIS A 34 -5.56 5.13 14.44
CA HIS A 34 -6.38 6.34 14.40
C HIS A 34 -7.82 6.06 14.84
N GLU A 35 -8.35 6.88 15.75
CA GLU A 35 -9.66 6.70 16.41
C GLU A 35 -10.86 6.71 15.46
N SER A 36 -10.73 7.36 14.30
CA SER A 36 -11.78 7.37 13.28
C SER A 36 -11.93 6.05 12.52
N ARG A 37 -11.06 5.06 12.75
CA ARG A 37 -11.16 3.75 12.10
C ARG A 37 -12.17 2.86 12.81
N GLU A 38 -13.19 2.44 12.08
CA GLU A 38 -14.14 1.43 12.55
C GLU A 38 -13.55 0.00 12.52
N ASN A 39 -12.51 -0.23 11.70
CA ASN A 39 -11.87 -1.52 11.57
C ASN A 39 -10.97 -1.81 12.78
N SER A 40 -11.25 -2.90 13.50
CA SER A 40 -10.50 -3.33 14.68
C SER A 40 -9.06 -3.75 14.42
N MET A 41 -8.66 -3.94 13.15
CA MET A 41 -7.28 -4.24 12.77
C MET A 41 -6.39 -3.03 13.06
N GLY A 42 -5.37 -3.25 13.90
CA GLY A 42 -4.41 -2.21 14.27
C GLY A 42 -4.68 -1.60 15.64
N ASN A 43 -5.67 -2.09 16.38
CA ASN A 43 -5.98 -1.62 17.74
C ASN A 43 -4.93 -2.06 18.76
N THR A 44 -4.29 -3.21 18.54
CA THR A 44 -3.18 -3.69 19.39
C THR A 44 -1.83 -3.42 18.73
N GLU A 45 -0.79 -3.24 19.54
CA GLU A 45 0.58 -3.06 19.02
C GLU A 45 1.02 -4.25 18.18
N TYR A 46 0.74 -5.47 18.66
CA TYR A 46 1.02 -6.70 17.92
C TYR A 46 0.39 -6.71 16.51
N GLN A 47 -0.85 -6.26 16.35
CA GLN A 47 -1.48 -6.18 15.04
C GLN A 47 -0.82 -5.13 14.13
N ARG A 48 -0.36 -4.01 14.71
CA ARG A 48 0.34 -2.96 13.96
C ARG A 48 1.71 -3.45 13.49
N GLU A 49 2.45 -4.16 14.33
CA GLU A 49 3.73 -4.79 13.99
C GLU A 49 3.56 -5.78 12.83
N ILE A 50 2.60 -6.71 12.92
CA ILE A 50 2.31 -7.67 11.86
C ILE A 50 1.93 -6.97 10.54
N ALA A 51 1.13 -5.89 10.61
CA ALA A 51 0.74 -5.13 9.42
C ALA A 51 1.93 -4.41 8.76
N VAL A 52 2.88 -3.91 9.55
CA VAL A 52 4.12 -3.31 9.05
C VAL A 52 5.03 -4.36 8.43
N GLU A 53 5.27 -5.49 9.11
CA GLU A 53 6.08 -6.58 8.58
C GLU A 53 5.54 -7.10 7.25
N TRP A 54 4.21 -7.28 7.16
CA TRP A 54 3.56 -7.68 5.92
C TRP A 54 3.73 -6.62 4.82
N GLY A 55 3.55 -5.34 5.17
CA GLY A 55 3.79 -4.21 4.26
C GLY A 55 5.21 -4.19 3.71
N GLN A 56 6.22 -4.45 4.54
CA GLN A 56 7.63 -4.55 4.12
C GLN A 56 7.86 -5.71 3.16
N GLY A 57 7.23 -6.87 3.40
CA GLY A 57 7.28 -8.01 2.48
C GLY A 57 6.69 -7.68 1.10
N LEU A 58 5.54 -7.00 1.08
CA LEU A 58 4.93 -6.49 -0.16
C LEU A 58 5.84 -5.46 -0.86
N GLU A 59 6.50 -4.58 -0.09
CA GLU A 59 7.43 -3.58 -0.61
C GLU A 59 8.61 -4.23 -1.35
N GLN A 60 9.25 -5.24 -0.74
CA GLN A 60 10.36 -5.96 -1.38
C GLN A 60 9.90 -6.69 -2.64
N LYS A 61 8.72 -7.32 -2.61
CA LYS A 61 8.17 -7.99 -3.78
C LYS A 61 7.88 -6.99 -4.90
N ALA A 62 7.25 -5.84 -4.60
CA ALA A 62 6.99 -4.79 -5.58
C ALA A 62 8.28 -4.25 -6.19
N LYS A 63 9.31 -4.04 -5.37
CA LYS A 63 10.65 -3.65 -5.84
C LYS A 63 11.26 -4.68 -6.78
N SER A 64 11.14 -5.98 -6.47
CA SER A 64 11.66 -7.06 -7.33
C SER A 64 10.97 -7.15 -8.68
N LEU A 65 9.74 -6.63 -8.78
CA LEU A 65 8.92 -6.63 -10.00
C LEU A 65 9.05 -5.33 -10.80
N GLY A 66 9.86 -4.36 -10.35
CA GLY A 66 10.01 -3.06 -11.01
C GLY A 66 8.74 -2.20 -10.97
N ILE A 67 7.84 -2.44 -10.00
CA ILE A 67 6.62 -1.64 -9.81
C ILE A 67 7.03 -0.21 -9.42
N GLU A 68 6.30 0.80 -9.91
CA GLU A 68 6.55 2.20 -9.59
C GLU A 68 6.02 2.55 -8.18
N PHE A 69 6.79 3.34 -7.43
CA PHE A 69 6.50 3.68 -6.04
C PHE A 69 5.98 5.11 -5.94
N ILE A 70 4.82 5.27 -5.30
CA ILE A 70 4.21 6.56 -5.03
C ILE A 70 4.20 6.79 -3.52
N ASP A 71 4.58 8.00 -3.11
CA ASP A 71 4.54 8.42 -1.72
C ASP A 71 3.09 8.53 -1.21
N ALA A 72 2.72 7.68 -0.26
CA ALA A 72 1.40 7.60 0.35
C ALA A 72 1.12 8.69 1.40
N THR A 73 2.08 9.59 1.66
CA THR A 73 1.87 10.78 2.50
C THR A 73 1.21 11.93 1.73
N ARG A 74 1.27 11.89 0.40
CA ARG A 74 0.60 12.85 -0.49
C ARG A 74 -0.91 12.82 -0.31
N SER A 75 -1.56 13.93 -0.62
CA SER A 75 -3.02 13.99 -0.65
C SER A 75 -3.58 13.08 -1.75
N PRO A 76 -4.82 12.56 -1.60
CA PRO A 76 -5.45 11.75 -2.63
C PRO A 76 -5.52 12.45 -4.00
N LYS A 77 -5.68 13.78 -4.03
CA LYS A 77 -5.69 14.56 -5.27
C LYS A 77 -4.34 14.57 -5.97
N GLU A 78 -3.25 14.60 -5.22
CA GLU A 78 -1.89 14.52 -5.78
C GLU A 78 -1.57 13.11 -6.28
N ILE A 79 -1.94 12.08 -5.51
CA ILE A 79 -1.80 10.68 -5.93
C ILE A 79 -2.58 10.43 -7.22
N LEU A 80 -3.83 10.93 -7.31
CA LEU A 80 -4.64 10.81 -8.51
C LEU A 80 -3.94 11.42 -9.73
N LYS A 81 -3.36 12.62 -9.59
CA LYS A 81 -2.60 13.25 -10.67
C LYS A 81 -1.41 12.39 -11.11
N LEU A 82 -0.69 11.77 -10.18
CA LEU A 82 0.46 10.93 -10.52
C LEU A 82 0.04 9.68 -11.32
N ILE A 83 -1.06 9.03 -10.93
CA ILE A 83 -1.51 7.80 -11.60
C ILE A 83 -2.27 8.06 -12.92
N THR A 84 -2.92 9.22 -13.10
CA THR A 84 -3.64 9.54 -14.34
C THR A 84 -2.77 10.18 -15.41
N PHE A 85 -1.68 10.87 -15.03
CA PHE A 85 -0.79 11.56 -15.97
C PHE A 85 0.53 10.82 -16.22
N ALA A 86 0.68 9.58 -15.74
CA ALA A 86 1.87 8.77 -16.00
C ALA A 86 2.11 8.63 -17.52
N PRO A 87 3.29 8.99 -18.04
CA PRO A 87 3.58 9.08 -19.47
C PRO A 87 3.37 7.71 -20.13
N GLY A 88 2.65 7.70 -21.26
CA GLY A 88 2.25 6.47 -21.95
C GLY A 88 0.84 6.51 -22.52
N GLY A 89 0.12 7.63 -22.38
CA GLY A 89 -0.99 7.95 -23.28
C GLY A 89 -0.42 8.63 -24.52
N GLU A 90 -0.03 7.84 -25.52
CA GLU A 90 -0.02 8.29 -26.92
C GLU A 90 -1.43 8.19 -27.50
#